data_AF-A0A929V7Z4-F1
#
_entry.id   AF-A0A929V7Z4-F1
#
_cell.length_a   1.000
_cell.length_b   1.000
_cell.length_c   1.000
_cell.angle_alpha   90.00
_cell.angle_beta   90.00
_cell.angle_gamma   90.00
#
_symmetry.space_group_name_H-M   'P 1'
#
loop_
_entity.id
_entity.type
_entity.pdbx_description
1 polymer ?
#
loop_
_entity_poly.entity_id
_entity_poly.type
_entity_poly.pdbx_seq_one_letter_code
_entity_poly.pdbx_strand_id
1 'polypeptide(L)'
;MKEINVIKRDGTKEPFDANKINTAILKACEGLPDQISKVVQVATELQLTLFDGITTEQLDEAVIQTVLQNVKDDPDYDKIAARLLLKTVYKQILGDYETAEELKKLHAREFPKFVKAAVKEGLLDKRMADGRFDLKKLAVELDPARDDLSKYLGVVTNKNRYALRKQNGSPIETPQFTHMRIAMGLSYNEADPTTAAIEFYNHMSNLEYVPGGSTRVNAGGSFPQLSNCFLLNVDDDMESIAKAVRDTMWIAKGTGGIGIGFTKLRAAGSPVKTTNTESTGPIPFMKMIDTALFAVSRKGKKAGAAAIYMENWHLNFDQFVDLRQNSGDPYLRTRFANTAVFISDEFMKRVEKDQDWYLFDPAETPDLTELYGEAFSARYKEYVKMAEAGKLRTFDKVPARQQFKRILTSLQATSHPWLTWKDTINVRALNNNTGTIHLSNLCTEITLPQD
;
A
#
# COMPACT_ATOMS: atom_id res chain seq x y z
N MET A 1 -42.88 22.72 -13.01
CA MET A 1 -41.48 22.27 -13.17
C MET A 1 -41.37 21.66 -14.55
N LYS A 2 -40.28 21.92 -15.30
CA LYS A 2 -40.04 21.21 -16.57
C LYS A 2 -40.07 19.70 -16.30
N GLU A 3 -40.74 18.95 -17.16
CA GLU A 3 -40.85 17.50 -17.02
C GLU A 3 -39.45 16.89 -17.19
N ILE A 4 -38.86 16.42 -16.10
CA ILE A 4 -37.51 15.82 -16.10
C ILE A 4 -37.65 14.40 -16.61
N ASN A 5 -36.83 14.04 -17.58
CA ASN A 5 -36.72 12.68 -18.06
C ASN A 5 -35.37 12.08 -17.71
N VAL A 6 -35.35 10.78 -17.44
CA VAL A 6 -34.17 9.98 -17.12
C VAL A 6 -33.82 9.10 -18.31
N ILE A 7 -32.53 9.04 -18.66
CA ILE A 7 -32.01 8.13 -19.68
C ILE A 7 -31.60 6.82 -18.99
N LYS A 8 -32.20 5.71 -19.42
CA LYS A 8 -31.88 4.36 -18.93
C LYS A 8 -30.55 3.87 -19.49
N ARG A 9 -30.04 2.77 -18.92
CA ARG A 9 -28.78 2.14 -19.35
C ARG A 9 -28.85 1.57 -20.78
N ASP A 10 -30.05 1.27 -21.28
CA ASP A 10 -30.30 0.85 -22.66
C ASP A 10 -30.52 2.03 -23.62
N GLY A 11 -30.44 3.27 -23.13
CA GLY A 11 -30.66 4.50 -23.90
C GLY A 11 -32.10 4.96 -23.98
N THR A 12 -33.07 4.22 -23.43
CA THR A 12 -34.48 4.63 -23.43
C THR A 12 -34.71 5.84 -22.53
N LYS A 13 -35.67 6.70 -22.91
CA LYS A 13 -36.04 7.91 -22.18
C LYS A 13 -37.37 7.68 -21.45
N GLU A 14 -37.38 7.83 -20.14
CA GLU A 14 -38.59 7.71 -19.31
C GLU A 14 -38.79 8.96 -18.44
N PRO A 15 -40.03 9.31 -18.08
CA PRO A 15 -40.29 10.34 -17.08
C PRO A 15 -39.62 10.00 -15.73
N PHE A 16 -39.09 11.02 -15.07
CA PHE A 16 -38.57 10.88 -13.70
C PHE A 16 -39.68 10.45 -12.73
N ASP A 17 -39.41 9.40 -11.96
CA ASP A 17 -40.32 8.87 -10.95
C ASP A 17 -39.67 8.95 -9.57
N ALA A 18 -40.11 9.94 -8.78
CA ALA A 18 -39.64 10.15 -7.42
C ALA A 18 -39.93 8.95 -6.49
N ASN A 19 -41.00 8.19 -6.73
CA ASN A 19 -41.38 7.08 -5.88
C ASN A 19 -40.35 5.96 -5.94
N LYS A 20 -39.75 5.71 -7.10
CA LYS A 20 -38.68 4.70 -7.27
C LYS A 20 -37.46 5.04 -6.39
N ILE A 21 -37.10 6.31 -6.32
CA ILE A 21 -35.98 6.79 -5.52
C ILE A 21 -36.31 6.74 -4.03
N ASN A 22 -37.47 7.28 -3.65
CA ASN A 22 -37.92 7.29 -2.26
C ASN A 22 -38.01 5.86 -1.70
N THR A 23 -38.50 4.91 -2.49
CA THR A 23 -38.56 3.48 -2.11
C THR A 23 -37.16 2.89 -1.96
N ALA A 24 -36.22 3.25 -2.84
CA ALA A 24 -34.84 2.79 -2.73
C ALA A 24 -34.13 3.34 -1.49
N ILE A 25 -34.32 4.62 -1.16
CA ILE A 25 -33.77 5.24 0.05
C ILE A 25 -34.43 4.62 1.29
N LEU A 26 -35.76 4.45 1.29
CA LEU A 26 -36.48 3.85 2.41
C LEU A 26 -35.98 2.44 2.72
N LYS A 27 -35.76 1.61 1.68
CA LYS A 27 -35.16 0.29 1.84
C LYS A 27 -33.74 0.36 2.40
N ALA A 28 -32.93 1.34 1.96
CA ALA A 28 -31.60 1.56 2.52
C ALA A 28 -31.64 2.02 3.99
N CYS A 29 -32.73 2.65 4.43
CA CYS A 29 -32.97 3.06 5.82
C CYS A 29 -33.48 1.93 6.73
N GLU A 30 -33.72 0.71 6.23
CA GLU A 30 -34.32 -0.37 7.01
C GLU A 30 -33.53 -0.67 8.30
N GLY A 31 -34.23 -0.67 9.45
CA GLY A 31 -33.65 -0.88 10.77
C GLY A 31 -33.00 0.35 11.40
N LEU A 32 -33.03 1.52 10.76
CA LEU A 32 -32.53 2.79 11.31
C LEU A 32 -33.67 3.62 11.94
N PRO A 33 -33.38 4.50 12.91
CA PRO A 33 -34.34 5.46 13.45
C PRO A 33 -34.73 6.53 12.42
N ASP A 34 -35.94 7.08 12.56
CA ASP A 34 -36.44 8.23 11.79
C ASP A 34 -36.36 8.07 10.26
N GLN A 35 -36.59 6.86 9.75
CA GLN A 35 -36.43 6.51 8.32
C GLN A 35 -37.16 7.47 7.39
N ILE A 36 -38.40 7.84 7.72
CA ILE A 36 -39.22 8.75 6.92
C ILE A 36 -38.57 10.13 6.85
N SER A 37 -38.10 10.66 7.99
CA SER A 37 -37.42 11.95 8.04
C SER A 37 -36.16 11.94 7.16
N LYS A 38 -35.36 10.86 7.27
CA LYS A 38 -34.16 10.67 6.47
C LYS A 38 -34.45 10.64 4.97
N VAL A 39 -35.50 9.94 4.55
CA VAL A 39 -35.96 9.89 3.15
C VAL A 39 -36.38 11.27 2.66
N VAL A 40 -37.20 11.99 3.44
CA VAL A 40 -37.68 13.33 3.07
C VAL A 40 -36.53 14.31 2.92
N GLN A 41 -35.55 14.29 3.83
CA GLN A 41 -34.37 15.15 3.76
C GLN A 41 -33.58 14.90 2.47
N VAL A 42 -33.21 13.65 2.20
CA VAL A 42 -32.45 13.27 1.00
C VAL A 42 -33.23 13.60 -0.28
N ALA A 43 -34.52 13.29 -0.33
CA ALA A 43 -35.36 13.57 -1.49
C ALA A 43 -35.46 15.08 -1.77
N THR A 44 -35.58 15.90 -0.73
CA THR A 44 -35.66 17.37 -0.85
C THR A 44 -34.37 17.95 -1.41
N GLU A 45 -33.23 17.50 -0.89
CA GLU A 45 -31.91 17.96 -1.34
C GLU A 45 -31.57 17.48 -2.75
N LEU A 46 -31.93 16.24 -3.09
CA LEU A 46 -31.70 15.65 -4.41
C LEU A 46 -32.34 16.48 -5.52
N GLN A 47 -33.54 17.04 -5.29
CA GLN A 47 -34.25 17.85 -6.29
C GLN A 47 -33.40 19.01 -6.83
N LEU A 48 -32.47 19.55 -6.04
CA LEU A 48 -31.59 20.64 -6.45
C LEU A 48 -30.52 20.22 -7.47
N THR A 49 -30.28 18.92 -7.60
CA THR A 49 -29.24 18.34 -8.47
C THR A 49 -29.78 17.73 -9.77
N LEU A 50 -31.11 17.60 -9.89
CA LEU A 50 -31.75 16.96 -11.04
C LEU A 50 -31.80 17.88 -12.26
N PHE A 51 -31.55 17.31 -13.45
CA PHE A 51 -31.66 17.98 -14.74
C PHE A 51 -32.26 17.05 -15.80
N ASP A 52 -32.91 17.60 -16.84
CA ASP A 52 -33.49 16.79 -17.93
C ASP A 52 -32.39 16.04 -18.69
N GLY A 53 -32.61 14.74 -18.93
CA GLY A 53 -31.64 13.89 -19.60
C GLY A 53 -30.56 13.31 -18.68
N ILE A 54 -30.69 13.46 -17.36
CA ILE A 54 -29.81 12.76 -16.40
C ILE A 54 -29.87 11.25 -16.65
N THR A 55 -28.73 10.57 -16.68
CA THR A 55 -28.71 9.12 -16.83
C THR A 55 -29.06 8.43 -15.52
N THR A 56 -29.53 7.19 -15.57
CA THR A 56 -29.80 6.40 -14.36
C THR A 56 -28.55 6.23 -13.50
N GLU A 57 -27.36 6.15 -14.11
CA GLU A 57 -26.09 6.03 -13.40
C GLU A 57 -25.70 7.34 -12.69
N GLN A 58 -25.87 8.49 -13.37
CA GLN A 58 -25.68 9.80 -12.75
C GLN A 58 -26.68 10.06 -11.63
N LEU A 59 -27.91 9.57 -11.77
CA LEU A 59 -28.94 9.67 -10.75
C LEU A 59 -28.58 8.83 -9.52
N ASP A 60 -28.14 7.58 -9.70
CA ASP A 60 -27.65 6.73 -8.60
C ASP A 60 -26.49 7.41 -7.85
N GLU A 61 -25.53 8.01 -8.58
CA GLU A 61 -24.43 8.76 -7.97
C GLU A 61 -24.90 10.02 -7.22
N ALA A 62 -25.84 10.78 -7.80
CA ALA A 62 -26.38 11.99 -7.18
C ALA A 62 -27.09 11.67 -5.85
N VAL A 63 -27.89 10.59 -5.80
CA VAL A 63 -28.53 10.13 -4.57
C VAL A 63 -27.48 9.77 -3.52
N ILE A 64 -26.46 8.99 -3.89
CA ILE A 64 -25.39 8.60 -2.95
C ILE A 64 -24.64 9.83 -2.42
N GLN A 65 -24.30 10.82 -3.27
CA GLN A 65 -23.63 12.04 -2.82
C GLN A 65 -24.52 12.89 -1.88
N THR A 66 -25.81 12.97 -2.18
CA THR A 66 -26.81 13.66 -1.33
C THR A 66 -26.95 12.98 0.03
N VAL A 67 -26.85 11.65 0.09
CA VAL A 67 -26.80 10.92 1.37
C VAL A 67 -25.49 11.23 2.10
N LEU A 68 -24.35 11.20 1.41
CA LEU A 68 -23.03 11.38 2.03
C LEU A 68 -22.81 12.76 2.66
N GLN A 69 -23.36 13.83 2.10
CA GLN A 69 -23.22 15.17 2.69
C GLN A 69 -23.84 15.29 4.08
N ASN A 70 -24.79 14.41 4.43
CA ASN A 70 -25.49 14.39 5.71
C ASN A 70 -24.78 13.54 6.78
N VAL A 71 -23.72 12.79 6.42
CA VAL A 71 -22.96 11.94 7.35
C VAL A 71 -22.32 12.75 8.49
N LYS A 72 -22.01 14.03 8.25
CA LYS A 72 -21.44 14.93 9.26
C LYS A 72 -22.41 15.21 10.41
N ASP A 73 -23.71 15.13 10.15
CA ASP A 73 -24.78 15.46 11.10
C ASP A 73 -25.38 14.19 11.71
N ASP A 74 -25.52 13.12 10.92
CA ASP A 74 -26.01 11.82 11.37
C ASP A 74 -25.23 10.65 10.71
N PRO A 75 -24.51 9.82 11.49
CA PRO A 75 -23.71 8.72 10.95
C PRO A 75 -24.54 7.63 10.27
N ASP A 76 -25.85 7.55 10.49
CA ASP A 76 -26.73 6.58 9.82
C ASP A 76 -26.69 6.73 8.29
N TYR A 77 -26.45 7.95 7.79
CA TYR A 77 -26.31 8.22 6.37
C TYR A 77 -25.12 7.48 5.73
N ASP A 78 -24.06 7.13 6.49
CA ASP A 78 -22.95 6.32 5.98
C ASP A 78 -23.43 4.90 5.65
N LYS A 79 -24.30 4.33 6.49
CA LYS A 79 -24.91 3.02 6.25
C LYS A 79 -25.87 3.05 5.07
N ILE A 80 -26.68 4.12 4.97
CA ILE A 80 -27.59 4.33 3.83
C ILE A 80 -26.79 4.43 2.53
N ALA A 81 -25.70 5.21 2.52
CA ALA A 81 -24.83 5.36 1.35
C ALA A 81 -24.18 4.03 0.95
N ALA A 82 -23.72 3.25 1.93
CA ALA A 82 -23.16 1.92 1.70
C ALA A 82 -24.17 0.99 1.02
N ARG A 83 -25.40 0.91 1.54
CA ARG A 83 -26.48 0.07 1.01
C ARG A 83 -26.91 0.48 -0.39
N LEU A 84 -27.02 1.78 -0.66
CA LEU A 84 -27.31 2.29 -2.01
C LEU A 84 -26.19 1.92 -2.99
N LEU A 85 -24.93 2.10 -2.60
CA LEU A 85 -23.79 1.71 -3.42
C LEU A 85 -23.77 0.20 -3.68
N LEU A 86 -24.01 -0.64 -2.67
CA LEU A 86 -24.12 -2.09 -2.83
C LEU A 86 -25.22 -2.48 -3.81
N LYS A 87 -26.40 -1.86 -3.71
CA LYS A 87 -27.50 -2.07 -4.65
C LYS A 87 -27.08 -1.81 -6.10
N THR A 88 -26.38 -0.70 -6.35
CA THR A 88 -25.89 -0.39 -7.71
C THR A 88 -24.88 -1.43 -8.22
N VAL A 89 -23.98 -1.89 -7.36
CA VAL A 89 -22.98 -2.93 -7.65
C VAL A 89 -23.65 -4.26 -7.97
N TYR A 90 -24.59 -4.72 -7.13
CA TYR A 90 -25.32 -5.96 -7.35
C TYR A 90 -26.14 -5.90 -8.65
N LYS A 91 -26.88 -4.81 -8.89
CA LYS A 91 -27.65 -4.63 -10.12
C LYS A 91 -26.76 -4.72 -11.37
N GLN A 92 -25.57 -4.12 -11.31
CA GLN A 92 -24.63 -4.14 -12.42
C GLN A 92 -24.01 -5.52 -12.69
N ILE A 93 -23.73 -6.29 -11.63
CA ILE A 93 -22.92 -7.52 -11.74
C ILE A 93 -23.79 -8.78 -11.76
N LEU A 94 -24.86 -8.82 -10.98
CA LEU A 94 -25.74 -9.98 -10.77
C LEU A 94 -27.11 -9.82 -11.45
N GLY A 95 -27.54 -8.58 -11.65
CA GLY A 95 -28.89 -8.23 -12.11
C GLY A 95 -29.80 -7.74 -10.98
N ASP A 96 -31.06 -7.46 -11.33
CA ASP A 96 -32.07 -6.97 -10.39
C ASP A 96 -32.53 -8.04 -9.39
N TYR A 97 -32.94 -7.59 -8.20
CA TYR A 97 -33.40 -8.42 -7.08
C TYR A 97 -34.35 -7.62 -6.19
N GLU A 98 -35.31 -8.29 -5.55
CA GLU A 98 -36.26 -7.66 -4.64
C GLU A 98 -36.06 -8.11 -3.18
N THR A 99 -35.68 -9.37 -2.95
CA THR A 99 -35.52 -9.91 -1.59
C THR A 99 -34.08 -10.31 -1.27
N ALA A 100 -33.77 -10.42 0.03
CA ALA A 100 -32.47 -10.92 0.49
C ALA A 100 -32.22 -12.38 0.05
N GLU A 101 -33.26 -13.21 0.03
CA GLU A 101 -33.18 -14.59 -0.45
C GLU A 101 -32.87 -14.68 -1.94
N GLU A 102 -33.50 -13.83 -2.75
CA GLU A 102 -33.19 -13.71 -4.18
C GLU A 102 -31.75 -13.26 -4.37
N LEU A 103 -31.29 -12.26 -3.63
CA LEU A 103 -29.91 -11.79 -3.71
C LEU A 103 -28.90 -12.90 -3.40
N LYS A 104 -29.17 -13.72 -2.36
CA LYS A 104 -28.35 -14.88 -2.03
C LYS A 104 -28.35 -15.93 -3.14
N LYS A 105 -29.52 -16.25 -3.70
CA LYS A 105 -29.65 -17.16 -4.86
C LYS A 105 -28.92 -16.64 -6.09
N LEU A 106 -28.96 -15.33 -6.35
CA LEU A 106 -28.23 -14.69 -7.45
C LEU A 106 -26.72 -14.81 -7.28
N HIS A 107 -26.20 -14.53 -6.08
CA HIS A 107 -24.77 -14.73 -5.78
C HIS A 107 -24.36 -16.18 -6.05
N ALA A 108 -25.11 -17.15 -5.53
CA ALA A 108 -24.80 -18.56 -5.72
C ALA A 108 -24.87 -19.00 -7.20
N ARG A 109 -25.83 -18.46 -7.95
CA ARG A 109 -26.01 -18.78 -9.38
C ARG A 109 -24.91 -18.19 -10.27
N GLU A 110 -24.50 -16.96 -9.99
CA GLU A 110 -23.55 -16.23 -10.84
C GLU A 110 -22.09 -16.51 -10.49
N PHE A 111 -21.76 -16.88 -9.24
CA PHE A 111 -20.37 -17.08 -8.82
C PHE A 111 -19.60 -18.12 -9.66
N PRO A 112 -20.12 -19.35 -9.91
CA PRO A 112 -19.40 -20.31 -10.74
C PRO A 112 -19.23 -19.85 -12.19
N LYS A 113 -20.16 -19.06 -12.72
CA LYS A 113 -20.07 -18.48 -14.08
C LYS A 113 -18.98 -17.42 -14.13
N PHE A 114 -18.94 -16.54 -13.12
CA PHE A 114 -17.91 -15.52 -12.95
C PHE A 114 -16.52 -16.16 -12.95
N VAL A 115 -16.27 -17.16 -12.10
CA VAL A 115 -14.95 -17.80 -11.99
C VAL A 115 -14.51 -18.39 -13.33
N LYS A 116 -15.38 -19.16 -13.99
CA LYS A 116 -15.08 -19.78 -15.29
C LYS A 116 -14.83 -18.75 -16.39
N ALA A 117 -15.64 -17.69 -16.45
CA ALA A 117 -15.48 -16.62 -17.43
C ALA A 117 -14.16 -15.86 -17.21
N ALA A 118 -13.85 -15.49 -15.96
CA ALA A 118 -12.64 -14.76 -15.62
C ALA A 118 -11.36 -15.60 -15.83
N VAL A 119 -11.41 -16.92 -15.65
CA VAL A 119 -10.31 -17.83 -16.06
C VAL A 119 -10.16 -17.85 -17.59
N LYS A 120 -11.27 -17.96 -18.34
CA LYS A 120 -11.26 -17.96 -19.81
C LYS A 120 -10.70 -16.65 -20.38
N GLU A 121 -11.01 -15.52 -19.77
CA GLU A 121 -10.51 -14.19 -20.14
C GLU A 121 -9.06 -13.93 -19.67
N GLY A 122 -8.45 -14.88 -18.94
CA GLY A 122 -7.08 -14.75 -18.44
C GLY A 122 -6.92 -13.77 -17.28
N LEU A 123 -8.01 -13.42 -16.58
CA LEU A 123 -7.99 -12.58 -15.37
C LEU A 123 -7.67 -13.39 -14.11
N LEU A 124 -8.19 -14.62 -14.04
CA LEU A 124 -7.94 -15.58 -12.95
C LEU A 124 -6.98 -16.69 -13.38
N ASP A 125 -6.24 -17.22 -12.40
CA ASP A 125 -5.40 -18.40 -12.56
C ASP A 125 -6.25 -19.63 -12.94
N LYS A 126 -5.73 -20.48 -13.83
CA LYS A 126 -6.43 -21.68 -14.31
C LYS A 126 -6.84 -22.61 -13.16
N ARG A 127 -6.06 -22.65 -12.08
CA ARG A 127 -6.34 -23.45 -10.87
C ARG A 127 -7.64 -23.06 -10.15
N MET A 128 -8.18 -21.87 -10.41
CA MET A 128 -9.48 -21.45 -9.88
C MET A 128 -10.65 -22.27 -10.45
N ALA A 129 -10.47 -22.93 -11.60
CA ALA A 129 -11.52 -23.67 -12.29
C ALA A 129 -11.06 -25.02 -12.90
N ASP A 130 -9.92 -25.57 -12.46
CA ASP A 130 -9.34 -26.82 -12.99
C ASP A 130 -9.94 -28.10 -12.37
N GLY A 131 -10.89 -27.96 -11.44
CA GLY A 131 -11.53 -29.06 -10.73
C GLY A 131 -11.09 -29.22 -9.27
N ARG A 132 -10.09 -28.48 -8.79
CA ARG A 132 -9.67 -28.47 -7.38
C ARG A 132 -10.73 -27.92 -6.42
N PHE A 133 -11.58 -27.01 -6.90
CA PHE A 133 -12.63 -26.39 -6.11
C PHE A 133 -14.01 -26.90 -6.50
N ASP A 134 -14.82 -27.25 -5.50
CA ASP A 134 -16.26 -27.36 -5.69
C ASP A 134 -16.90 -25.97 -5.68
N LEU A 135 -16.98 -25.37 -6.87
CA LEU A 135 -17.56 -24.03 -7.04
C LEU A 135 -19.03 -23.96 -6.63
N LYS A 136 -19.78 -25.08 -6.65
CA LYS A 136 -21.18 -25.09 -6.21
C LYS A 136 -21.25 -25.02 -4.69
N LYS A 137 -20.39 -25.77 -3.98
CA LYS A 137 -20.28 -25.69 -2.52
C LYS A 137 -19.86 -24.30 -2.08
N LEU A 138 -18.82 -23.72 -2.70
CA LEU A 138 -18.37 -22.35 -2.41
C LEU A 138 -19.47 -21.31 -2.64
N ALA A 139 -20.23 -21.45 -3.72
CA ALA A 139 -21.30 -20.53 -4.08
C ALA A 139 -22.44 -20.48 -3.05
N VAL A 140 -22.73 -21.60 -2.38
CA VAL A 140 -23.78 -21.68 -1.34
C VAL A 140 -23.37 -20.96 -0.06
N GLU A 141 -22.07 -20.90 0.24
CA GLU A 141 -21.53 -20.23 1.42
C GLU A 141 -21.56 -18.70 1.31
N LEU A 142 -21.73 -18.14 0.10
CA LEU A 142 -21.81 -16.70 -0.08
C LEU A 142 -22.99 -16.11 0.69
N ASP A 143 -22.68 -15.14 1.55
CA ASP A 143 -23.63 -14.48 2.44
C ASP A 143 -23.63 -12.95 2.25
N PRO A 144 -24.49 -12.44 1.36
CA PRO A 144 -24.59 -11.00 1.09
C PRO A 144 -25.01 -10.16 2.30
N ALA A 145 -25.60 -10.76 3.34
CA ALA A 145 -25.94 -10.05 4.56
C ALA A 145 -24.70 -9.51 5.28
N ARG A 146 -23.52 -10.11 5.05
CA ARG A 146 -22.24 -9.63 5.62
C ARG A 146 -21.74 -8.35 4.96
N ASP A 147 -22.25 -7.97 3.79
CA ASP A 147 -21.89 -6.68 3.16
C ASP A 147 -22.40 -5.48 3.98
N ASP A 148 -23.44 -5.67 4.81
CA ASP A 148 -23.97 -4.67 5.75
C ASP A 148 -22.99 -4.34 6.90
N LEU A 149 -21.93 -5.15 7.09
CA LEU A 149 -20.82 -4.82 8.00
C LEU A 149 -19.93 -3.70 7.46
N SER A 150 -19.95 -3.45 6.13
CA SER A 150 -19.12 -2.43 5.50
C SER A 150 -19.78 -1.05 5.54
N LYS A 151 -18.97 -0.06 5.93
CA LYS A 151 -19.28 1.37 5.72
C LYS A 151 -19.13 1.76 4.26
N TYR A 152 -19.62 2.95 3.88
CA TYR A 152 -19.53 3.41 2.48
C TYR A 152 -18.10 3.37 1.96
N LEU A 153 -17.15 3.83 2.78
CA LEU A 153 -15.73 3.83 2.43
C LEU A 153 -15.20 2.40 2.16
N GLY A 154 -15.70 1.39 2.88
CA GLY A 154 -15.34 -0.01 2.67
C GLY A 154 -15.83 -0.51 1.30
N VAL A 155 -17.10 -0.27 0.99
CA VAL A 155 -17.73 -0.69 -0.27
C VAL A 155 -17.09 0.01 -1.46
N VAL A 156 -16.89 1.33 -1.40
CA VAL A 156 -16.27 2.08 -2.50
C VAL A 156 -14.81 1.69 -2.69
N THR A 157 -14.08 1.40 -1.62
CA THR A 157 -12.69 0.92 -1.71
C THR A 157 -12.64 -0.47 -2.33
N ASN A 158 -13.55 -1.39 -1.96
CA ASN A 158 -13.68 -2.70 -2.60
C ASN A 158 -13.91 -2.53 -4.11
N LYS A 159 -14.98 -1.81 -4.50
CA LYS A 159 -15.33 -1.53 -5.90
C LYS A 159 -14.16 -0.90 -6.67
N ASN A 160 -13.52 0.09 -6.06
CA ASN A 160 -12.55 0.91 -6.80
C ASN A 160 -11.18 0.24 -6.93
N ARG A 161 -10.72 -0.42 -5.86
CA ARG A 161 -9.32 -0.87 -5.76
C ARG A 161 -9.16 -2.38 -5.84
N TYR A 162 -10.09 -3.16 -5.28
CA TYR A 162 -9.89 -4.59 -5.04
C TYR A 162 -10.70 -5.50 -5.95
N ALA A 163 -11.89 -5.08 -6.37
CA ALA A 163 -12.68 -5.81 -7.36
C ALA A 163 -11.87 -6.01 -8.66
N LEU A 164 -11.94 -7.21 -9.22
CA LEU A 164 -11.45 -7.45 -10.58
C LEU A 164 -12.19 -6.56 -11.56
N ARG A 165 -11.49 -6.18 -12.63
CA ARG A 165 -12.00 -5.30 -13.67
C ARG A 165 -11.76 -5.88 -15.05
N LYS A 166 -12.70 -5.60 -15.96
CA LYS A 166 -12.51 -5.77 -17.40
C LYS A 166 -11.50 -4.75 -17.93
N GLN A 167 -11.03 -4.95 -19.15
CA GLN A 167 -10.12 -4.02 -19.83
C GLN A 167 -10.70 -2.61 -19.99
N ASN A 168 -12.02 -2.48 -20.14
CA ASN A 168 -12.72 -1.18 -20.18
C ASN A 168 -12.84 -0.51 -18.79
N GLY A 169 -12.29 -1.11 -17.74
CA GLY A 169 -12.32 -0.60 -16.38
C GLY A 169 -13.55 -0.99 -15.58
N SER A 170 -14.62 -1.59 -16.14
CA SER A 170 -15.80 -1.96 -15.34
C SER A 170 -15.49 -3.05 -14.29
N PRO A 171 -15.95 -2.90 -13.04
CA PRO A 171 -15.80 -3.95 -12.02
C PRO A 171 -16.66 -5.17 -12.37
N ILE A 172 -16.19 -6.36 -12.02
CA ILE A 172 -16.88 -7.64 -12.26
C ILE A 172 -17.08 -8.47 -10.98
N GLU A 173 -16.79 -7.91 -9.81
CA GLU A 173 -16.97 -8.58 -8.53
C GLU A 173 -17.88 -7.79 -7.60
N THR A 174 -18.77 -8.51 -6.91
CA THR A 174 -19.38 -8.03 -5.66
C THR A 174 -18.37 -8.21 -4.52
N PRO A 175 -18.56 -7.56 -3.35
CA PRO A 175 -17.64 -7.76 -2.23
C PRO A 175 -17.53 -9.23 -1.82
N GLN A 176 -18.63 -9.97 -1.82
CA GLN A 176 -18.67 -11.41 -1.57
C GLN A 176 -17.83 -12.22 -2.58
N PHE A 177 -17.92 -11.89 -3.87
CA PHE A 177 -17.08 -12.54 -4.89
C PHE A 177 -15.59 -12.22 -4.67
N THR A 178 -15.26 -10.97 -4.32
CA THR A 178 -13.89 -10.58 -3.99
C THR A 178 -13.35 -11.37 -2.81
N HIS A 179 -14.10 -11.50 -1.71
CA HIS A 179 -13.67 -12.27 -0.54
C HIS A 179 -13.46 -13.75 -0.89
N MET A 180 -14.39 -14.37 -1.61
CA MET A 180 -14.28 -15.78 -2.01
C MET A 180 -13.13 -16.01 -3.00
N ARG A 181 -12.92 -15.12 -3.98
CA ARG A 181 -11.76 -15.19 -4.87
C ARG A 181 -10.45 -15.17 -4.09
N ILE A 182 -10.32 -14.27 -3.12
CA ILE A 182 -9.11 -14.16 -2.30
C ILE A 182 -8.91 -15.45 -1.51
N ALA A 183 -9.98 -15.99 -0.91
CA ALA A 183 -9.93 -17.21 -0.13
C ALA A 183 -9.46 -18.41 -0.97
N MET A 184 -10.08 -18.63 -2.13
CA MET A 184 -9.65 -19.65 -3.10
C MET A 184 -8.19 -19.44 -3.53
N GLY A 185 -7.81 -18.19 -3.80
CA GLY A 185 -6.46 -17.83 -4.21
C GLY A 185 -5.37 -18.14 -3.17
N LEU A 186 -5.76 -18.27 -1.91
CA LEU A 186 -4.86 -18.60 -0.79
C LEU A 186 -4.83 -20.10 -0.46
N SER A 187 -5.80 -20.89 -0.92
CA SER A 187 -5.96 -22.29 -0.51
C SER A 187 -5.65 -23.34 -1.58
N TYR A 188 -5.06 -22.96 -2.72
CA TYR A 188 -4.79 -23.88 -3.85
C TYR A 188 -4.05 -25.17 -3.50
N ASN A 189 -3.16 -25.08 -2.52
CA ASN A 189 -2.22 -26.14 -2.14
C ASN A 189 -2.62 -26.83 -0.84
N GLU A 190 -3.78 -26.49 -0.27
CA GLU A 190 -4.33 -27.18 0.89
C GLU A 190 -4.76 -28.59 0.50
N ALA A 191 -4.81 -29.49 1.48
CA ALA A 191 -5.26 -30.88 1.27
C ALA A 191 -6.73 -30.93 0.80
N ASP A 192 -7.57 -30.04 1.34
CA ASP A 192 -8.92 -29.76 0.85
C ASP A 192 -9.06 -28.26 0.55
N PRO A 193 -8.77 -27.83 -0.70
CA PRO A 193 -8.81 -26.42 -1.10
C PRO A 193 -10.19 -25.79 -0.91
N THR A 194 -11.27 -26.56 -1.09
CA THR A 194 -12.63 -26.07 -0.98
C THR A 194 -12.97 -25.76 0.47
N THR A 195 -12.71 -26.69 1.38
CA THR A 195 -12.99 -26.47 2.81
C THR A 195 -12.14 -25.33 3.38
N ALA A 196 -10.86 -25.26 3.04
CA ALA A 196 -9.99 -24.16 3.46
C ALA A 196 -10.43 -22.79 2.89
N ALA A 197 -10.89 -22.75 1.63
CA ALA A 197 -11.44 -21.51 1.06
C ALA A 197 -12.69 -21.03 1.82
N ILE A 198 -13.56 -21.93 2.26
CA ILE A 198 -14.75 -21.58 3.04
C ILE A 198 -14.35 -20.97 4.39
N GLU A 199 -13.37 -21.57 5.07
CA GLU A 199 -12.84 -21.08 6.34
C GLU A 199 -12.26 -19.67 6.20
N PHE A 200 -11.36 -19.46 5.22
CA PHE A 200 -10.79 -18.15 4.94
C PHE A 200 -11.85 -17.12 4.53
N TYR A 201 -12.83 -17.53 3.72
CA TYR A 201 -13.93 -16.67 3.33
C TYR A 201 -14.76 -16.23 4.54
N ASN A 202 -15.05 -17.12 5.48
CA ASN A 202 -15.84 -16.79 6.67
C ASN A 202 -15.15 -15.73 7.53
N HIS A 203 -13.87 -15.91 7.85
CA HIS A 203 -13.10 -14.90 8.60
C HIS A 203 -13.03 -13.55 7.86
N MET A 204 -12.80 -13.57 6.54
CA MET A 204 -12.67 -12.34 5.77
C MET A 204 -13.97 -11.59 5.55
N SER A 205 -15.07 -12.30 5.27
CA SER A 205 -16.38 -11.68 5.04
C SER A 205 -17.03 -11.18 6.33
N ASN A 206 -16.72 -11.78 7.48
CA ASN A 206 -17.08 -11.26 8.80
C ASN A 206 -16.18 -10.11 9.29
N LEU A 207 -15.18 -9.71 8.49
CA LEU A 207 -14.19 -8.69 8.84
C LEU A 207 -13.35 -9.03 10.11
N GLU A 208 -13.25 -10.30 10.47
CA GLU A 208 -12.39 -10.78 11.58
C GLU A 208 -10.91 -10.67 11.20
N TYR A 209 -10.61 -10.81 9.91
CA TYR A 209 -9.29 -10.62 9.33
C TYR A 209 -9.39 -10.07 7.91
N VAL A 210 -8.52 -9.13 7.54
CA VAL A 210 -8.43 -8.63 6.16
C VAL A 210 -6.97 -8.67 5.72
N PRO A 211 -6.64 -9.40 4.63
CA PRO A 211 -5.27 -9.51 4.20
C PRO A 211 -4.75 -8.19 3.61
N GLY A 212 -3.42 -8.08 3.53
CA GLY A 212 -2.76 -6.90 2.99
C GLY A 212 -3.16 -6.59 1.53
N GLY A 213 -2.87 -5.36 1.10
CA GLY A 213 -3.37 -4.82 -0.18
C GLY A 213 -3.04 -5.66 -1.42
N SER A 214 -1.79 -6.10 -1.56
CA SER A 214 -1.31 -6.92 -2.69
C SER A 214 -2.02 -8.27 -2.75
N THR A 215 -2.22 -8.94 -1.61
CA THR A 215 -3.05 -10.16 -1.53
C THR A 215 -4.48 -9.90 -2.01
N ARG A 216 -5.14 -8.83 -1.55
CA ARG A 216 -6.52 -8.52 -1.97
C ARG A 216 -6.65 -8.27 -3.48
N VAL A 217 -5.64 -7.62 -4.07
CA VAL A 217 -5.62 -7.32 -5.51
C VAL A 217 -5.27 -8.55 -6.35
N ASN A 218 -4.37 -9.41 -5.87
CA ASN A 218 -3.70 -10.40 -6.72
C ASN A 218 -4.06 -11.87 -6.41
N ALA A 219 -4.56 -12.19 -5.22
CA ALA A 219 -4.99 -13.55 -4.89
C ALA A 219 -6.09 -14.02 -5.86
N GLY A 220 -5.96 -15.24 -6.38
CA GLY A 220 -6.85 -15.78 -7.41
C GLY A 220 -6.50 -15.35 -8.84
N GLY A 221 -5.76 -14.26 -9.03
CA GLY A 221 -5.43 -13.71 -10.33
C GLY A 221 -4.35 -14.51 -11.07
N SER A 222 -4.26 -14.33 -12.39
CA SER A 222 -3.30 -15.04 -13.26
C SER A 222 -1.82 -14.79 -12.94
N PHE A 223 -1.51 -13.69 -12.25
CA PHE A 223 -0.16 -13.32 -11.81
C PHE A 223 -0.19 -12.95 -10.31
N PRO A 224 -0.25 -13.94 -9.41
CA PRO A 224 -0.53 -13.71 -7.99
C PRO A 224 0.71 -13.21 -7.22
N GLN A 225 0.97 -11.90 -7.26
CA GLN A 225 1.98 -11.24 -6.42
C GLN A 225 1.38 -10.83 -5.06
N LEU A 226 1.53 -11.68 -4.04
CA LEU A 226 0.78 -11.52 -2.79
C LEU A 226 1.46 -10.62 -1.75
N SER A 227 2.79 -10.52 -1.79
CA SER A 227 3.57 -9.77 -0.80
C SER A 227 3.52 -8.25 -1.03
N ASN A 228 3.34 -7.50 0.06
CA ASN A 228 3.27 -6.03 0.02
C ASN A 228 4.63 -5.34 0.15
N CYS A 229 5.56 -5.93 0.90
CA CYS A 229 6.73 -5.23 1.41
C CYS A 229 8.00 -6.01 1.08
N PHE A 230 9.03 -5.29 0.65
CA PHE A 230 10.31 -5.84 0.23
C PHE A 230 11.43 -5.00 0.84
N LEU A 231 12.57 -5.63 1.11
CA LEU A 231 13.76 -5.00 1.65
C LEU A 231 14.92 -5.33 0.71
N LEU A 232 15.70 -4.33 0.36
CA LEU A 232 16.89 -4.45 -0.48
C LEU A 232 18.05 -3.79 0.27
N ASN A 233 19.20 -4.44 0.34
CA ASN A 233 20.44 -3.80 0.78
C ASN A 233 21.38 -3.71 -0.43
N VAL A 234 21.96 -2.55 -0.68
CA VAL A 234 22.78 -2.31 -1.87
C VAL A 234 24.26 -2.45 -1.50
N ASP A 235 24.87 -3.54 -1.95
CA ASP A 235 26.33 -3.73 -1.85
C ASP A 235 27.13 -2.75 -2.72
N ASP A 236 28.39 -2.50 -2.33
CA ASP A 236 29.30 -1.52 -2.94
C ASP A 236 29.92 -1.98 -4.27
N ASP A 237 29.05 -2.33 -5.22
CA ASP A 237 29.42 -2.70 -6.58
C ASP A 237 28.33 -2.29 -7.60
N MET A 238 28.74 -2.11 -8.85
CA MET A 238 27.84 -1.61 -9.90
C MET A 238 26.74 -2.61 -10.31
N GLU A 239 26.97 -3.91 -10.14
CA GLU A 239 25.97 -4.94 -10.47
C GLU A 239 24.83 -4.90 -9.44
N SER A 240 25.17 -4.82 -8.15
CA SER A 240 24.23 -4.63 -7.05
C SER A 240 23.43 -3.33 -7.18
N ILE A 241 24.10 -2.21 -7.49
CA ILE A 241 23.44 -0.91 -7.73
C ILE A 241 22.45 -1.01 -8.90
N ALA A 242 22.88 -1.56 -10.04
CA ALA A 242 22.02 -1.70 -11.23
C ALA A 242 20.83 -2.65 -10.95
N LYS A 243 21.09 -3.74 -10.23
CA LYS A 243 20.06 -4.68 -9.77
C LYS A 243 19.05 -4.01 -8.85
N ALA A 244 19.48 -3.17 -7.91
CA ALA A 244 18.58 -2.45 -7.00
C ALA A 244 17.61 -1.52 -7.76
N VAL A 245 18.09 -0.82 -8.80
CA VAL A 245 17.23 0.01 -9.67
C VAL A 245 16.25 -0.85 -10.45
N ARG A 246 16.72 -1.93 -11.08
CA ARG A 246 15.87 -2.88 -11.81
C ARG A 246 14.80 -3.50 -10.93
N ASP A 247 15.18 -3.98 -9.74
CA ASP A 247 14.29 -4.66 -8.81
C ASP A 247 13.28 -3.67 -8.24
N THR A 248 13.66 -2.41 -8.01
CA THR A 248 12.74 -1.33 -7.65
C THR A 248 11.63 -1.17 -8.69
N MET A 249 11.97 -1.16 -9.99
CA MET A 249 10.98 -1.07 -11.06
C MET A 249 10.02 -2.27 -11.06
N TRP A 250 10.55 -3.50 -10.93
CA TRP A 250 9.72 -4.70 -10.93
C TRP A 250 8.80 -4.81 -9.71
N ILE A 251 9.32 -4.50 -8.53
CA ILE A 251 8.55 -4.53 -7.29
C ILE A 251 7.47 -3.44 -7.31
N ALA A 252 7.80 -2.22 -7.77
CA ALA A 252 6.84 -1.14 -7.91
C ALA A 252 5.73 -1.52 -8.90
N LYS A 253 6.05 -2.11 -10.07
CA LYS A 253 5.06 -2.64 -11.01
C LYS A 253 4.11 -3.63 -10.33
N GLY A 254 4.64 -4.46 -9.43
CA GLY A 254 3.91 -5.46 -8.65
C GLY A 254 3.16 -4.96 -7.43
N THR A 255 3.05 -3.64 -7.23
CA THR A 255 2.39 -2.96 -6.10
C THR A 255 3.14 -2.96 -4.77
N GLY A 256 4.38 -3.46 -4.74
CA GLY A 256 5.19 -3.55 -3.53
C GLY A 256 5.73 -2.20 -3.04
N GLY A 257 5.82 -2.04 -1.72
CA GLY A 257 6.63 -1.03 -1.05
C GLY A 257 8.01 -1.56 -0.70
N ILE A 258 9.01 -0.68 -0.73
CA ILE A 258 10.42 -1.09 -0.71
C ILE A 258 11.15 -0.30 0.37
N GLY A 259 11.88 -0.98 1.25
CA GLY A 259 12.99 -0.39 2.00
C GLY A 259 14.29 -0.65 1.25
N ILE A 260 15.16 0.36 1.11
CA ILE A 260 16.43 0.21 0.37
C ILE A 260 17.59 0.78 1.20
N GLY A 261 18.54 -0.06 1.59
CA GLY A 261 19.72 0.31 2.36
C GLY A 261 20.85 0.75 1.44
N PHE A 262 21.44 1.90 1.74
CA PHE A 262 22.55 2.47 0.96
C PHE A 262 23.82 2.69 1.78
N THR A 263 23.83 2.30 3.05
CA THR A 263 24.96 2.52 3.97
C THR A 263 26.26 1.87 3.48
N LYS A 264 26.20 0.74 2.76
CA LYS A 264 27.40 0.03 2.29
C LYS A 264 28.14 0.74 1.16
N LEU A 265 27.47 1.61 0.39
CA LEU A 265 28.10 2.28 -0.75
C LEU A 265 29.21 3.22 -0.30
N ARG A 266 30.35 3.17 -0.98
CA ARG A 266 31.47 4.07 -0.68
C ARG A 266 31.11 5.55 -0.88
N ALA A 267 31.79 6.40 -0.12
CA ALA A 267 31.55 7.82 -0.13
C ALA A 267 32.00 8.52 -1.43
N ALA A 268 31.49 9.73 -1.68
CA ALA A 268 31.99 10.60 -2.75
C ALA A 268 33.48 10.91 -2.52
N GLY A 269 34.28 10.90 -3.60
CA GLY A 269 35.74 11.02 -3.51
C GLY A 269 36.46 9.73 -3.11
N SER A 270 35.75 8.61 -2.93
CA SER A 270 36.38 7.31 -2.67
C SER A 270 36.99 6.71 -3.94
N PRO A 271 38.21 6.15 -3.92
CA PRO A 271 38.84 5.58 -5.11
C PRO A 271 38.06 4.40 -5.70
N VAL A 272 37.93 4.37 -7.02
CA VAL A 272 37.34 3.27 -7.79
C VAL A 272 38.44 2.60 -8.61
N LYS A 273 38.93 1.46 -8.13
CA LYS A 273 40.10 0.76 -8.70
C LYS A 273 39.92 0.34 -10.16
N THR A 274 38.71 -0.04 -10.55
CA THR A 274 38.41 -0.57 -11.89
C THR A 274 38.47 0.49 -12.99
N THR A 275 38.07 1.73 -12.67
CA THR A 275 38.06 2.86 -13.62
C THR A 275 39.21 3.83 -13.38
N ASN A 276 39.97 3.68 -12.30
CA ASN A 276 41.00 4.61 -11.85
C ASN A 276 40.46 6.05 -11.70
N THR A 277 39.24 6.17 -11.18
CA THR A 277 38.54 7.44 -10.91
C THR A 277 38.06 7.51 -9.46
N GLU A 278 37.37 8.59 -9.10
CA GLU A 278 36.70 8.73 -7.81
C GLU A 278 35.21 8.44 -7.92
N SER A 279 34.61 7.93 -6.83
CA SER A 279 33.18 7.71 -6.69
C SER A 279 32.44 9.06 -6.58
N THR A 280 31.23 9.12 -7.15
CA THR A 280 30.30 10.23 -6.95
C THR A 280 29.47 10.10 -5.67
N GLY A 281 29.68 9.01 -4.92
CA GLY A 281 28.97 8.70 -3.68
C GLY A 281 27.56 8.12 -3.90
N PRO A 282 26.80 7.89 -2.82
CA PRO A 282 25.50 7.22 -2.89
C PRO A 282 24.37 8.10 -3.43
N ILE A 283 24.48 9.43 -3.33
CA ILE A 283 23.39 10.38 -3.62
C ILE A 283 22.88 10.28 -5.08
N PRO A 284 23.74 10.23 -6.12
CA PRO A 284 23.27 10.05 -7.50
C PRO A 284 22.54 8.72 -7.73
N PHE A 285 22.96 7.64 -7.08
CA PHE A 285 22.29 6.33 -7.19
C PHE A 285 20.91 6.34 -6.51
N MET A 286 20.78 7.02 -5.37
CA MET A 286 19.48 7.29 -4.74
C MET A 286 18.56 8.09 -5.68
N LYS A 287 19.11 9.02 -6.48
CA LYS A 287 18.34 9.75 -7.50
C LYS A 287 17.85 8.85 -8.63
N MET A 288 18.61 7.81 -9.00
CA MET A 288 18.16 6.81 -9.98
C MET A 288 16.94 6.04 -9.45
N ILE A 289 16.97 5.62 -8.18
CA ILE A 289 15.83 4.98 -7.51
C ILE A 289 14.61 5.91 -7.51
N ASP A 290 14.77 7.17 -7.13
CA ASP A 290 13.71 8.19 -7.15
C ASP A 290 13.06 8.33 -8.53
N THR A 291 13.88 8.37 -9.58
CA THR A 291 13.42 8.49 -10.97
C THR A 291 12.69 7.23 -11.42
N ALA A 292 13.16 6.04 -11.02
CA ALA A 292 12.48 4.78 -11.30
C ALA A 292 11.10 4.70 -10.63
N LEU A 293 10.97 5.18 -9.39
CA LEU A 293 9.69 5.24 -8.66
C LEU A 293 8.69 6.20 -9.31
N PHE A 294 9.18 7.32 -9.86
CA PHE A 294 8.35 8.22 -10.65
C PHE A 294 7.85 7.57 -11.94
N ALA A 295 8.74 6.86 -12.65
CA ALA A 295 8.41 6.25 -13.94
C ALA A 295 7.43 5.06 -13.82
N VAL A 296 7.51 4.29 -12.73
CA VAL A 296 6.72 3.06 -12.56
C VAL A 296 5.62 3.23 -11.50
N SER A 297 4.37 3.25 -11.95
CA SER A 297 3.20 3.24 -11.06
C SER A 297 2.82 1.82 -10.61
N ARG A 298 2.30 1.69 -9.39
CA ARG A 298 1.77 0.44 -8.82
C ARG A 298 0.46 0.06 -9.49
N LYS A 299 0.55 -0.61 -10.65
CA LYS A 299 -0.57 -1.01 -11.52
C LYS A 299 -1.51 0.15 -11.92
N GLY A 300 -0.98 1.36 -12.12
CA GLY A 300 -1.79 2.55 -12.45
C GLY A 300 -2.75 3.02 -11.35
N LYS A 301 -2.73 2.40 -10.16
CA LYS A 301 -3.65 2.71 -9.05
C LYS A 301 -3.00 3.53 -7.93
N LYS A 302 -1.68 3.43 -7.74
CA LYS A 302 -0.89 4.18 -6.74
C LYS A 302 0.49 4.53 -7.28
N ALA A 303 1.09 5.61 -6.80
CA ALA A 303 2.50 5.92 -7.08
C ALA A 303 3.42 4.83 -6.49
N GLY A 304 4.56 4.60 -7.14
CA GLY A 304 5.67 3.87 -6.51
C GLY A 304 6.10 4.57 -5.23
N ALA A 305 6.47 3.82 -4.20
CA ALA A 305 7.01 4.40 -2.98
C ALA A 305 8.07 3.47 -2.38
N ALA A 306 9.18 4.06 -1.98
CA ALA A 306 10.26 3.41 -1.26
C ALA A 306 10.74 4.30 -0.11
N ALA A 307 11.43 3.71 0.86
CA ALA A 307 12.19 4.42 1.88
C ALA A 307 13.66 4.03 1.74
N ILE A 308 14.52 5.05 1.60
CA ILE A 308 15.96 4.90 1.49
C ILE A 308 16.56 5.05 2.90
N TYR A 309 17.38 4.09 3.30
CA TYR A 309 18.00 4.02 4.63
C TYR A 309 19.49 4.31 4.56
N MET A 310 19.99 5.07 5.54
CA MET A 310 21.42 5.33 5.73
C MET A 310 21.74 5.45 7.22
N GLU A 311 22.86 4.88 7.65
CA GLU A 311 23.40 5.11 9.00
C GLU A 311 24.10 6.48 9.08
N ASN A 312 23.96 7.16 10.23
CA ASN A 312 24.37 8.55 10.37
C ASN A 312 25.87 8.79 10.59
N TRP A 313 26.69 7.73 10.63
CA TRP A 313 28.14 7.81 10.54
C TRP A 313 28.66 7.80 9.10
N HIS A 314 27.80 7.66 8.09
CA HIS A 314 28.24 7.68 6.70
C HIS A 314 28.75 9.08 6.30
N LEU A 315 29.88 9.18 5.58
CA LEU A 315 30.49 10.47 5.21
C LEU A 315 29.55 11.41 4.42
N ASN A 316 28.74 10.87 3.52
CA ASN A 316 27.72 11.63 2.77
C ASN A 316 26.39 11.85 3.53
N PHE A 317 26.30 11.58 4.84
CA PHE A 317 25.03 11.66 5.58
C PHE A 317 24.41 13.06 5.58
N ASP A 318 25.23 14.10 5.60
CA ASP A 318 24.74 15.48 5.53
C ASP A 318 23.99 15.78 4.22
N GLN A 319 24.46 15.24 3.10
CA GLN A 319 23.74 15.32 1.82
C GLN A 319 22.47 14.47 1.81
N PHE A 320 22.48 13.33 2.51
CA PHE A 320 21.32 12.46 2.68
C PHE A 320 20.18 13.16 3.43
N VAL A 321 20.49 13.91 4.50
CA VAL A 321 19.50 14.71 5.25
C VAL A 321 18.83 15.78 4.38
N ASP A 322 19.52 16.27 3.36
CA ASP A 322 19.05 17.33 2.46
C ASP A 322 18.23 16.82 1.26
N LEU A 323 18.15 15.50 1.04
CA LEU A 323 17.49 14.89 -0.14
C LEU A 323 16.04 15.31 -0.34
N ARG A 324 15.33 15.60 0.76
CA ARG A 324 13.90 15.98 0.78
C ARG A 324 13.66 17.48 0.85
N GLN A 325 14.70 18.29 0.85
CA GLN A 325 14.58 19.75 0.89
C GLN A 325 13.92 20.29 -0.39
N ASN A 326 13.06 21.30 -0.24
CA ASN A 326 12.34 21.90 -1.36
C ASN A 326 13.25 22.66 -2.33
N SER A 327 14.31 23.29 -1.81
CA SER A 327 15.29 24.06 -2.58
C SER A 327 16.62 23.31 -2.77
N GLY A 328 17.46 23.83 -3.67
CA GLY A 328 18.77 23.30 -4.03
C GLY A 328 18.79 22.59 -5.37
N ASP A 329 19.91 21.93 -5.67
CA ASP A 329 20.13 21.26 -6.95
C ASP A 329 19.15 20.08 -7.14
N PRO A 330 18.27 20.10 -8.16
CA PRO A 330 17.30 19.02 -8.40
C PRO A 330 17.94 17.65 -8.71
N TYR A 331 19.20 17.61 -9.17
CA TYR A 331 19.92 16.36 -9.41
C TYR A 331 20.34 15.66 -8.10
N LEU A 332 20.36 16.41 -6.99
CA LEU A 332 20.70 15.92 -5.65
C LEU A 332 19.48 15.89 -4.72
N ARG A 333 18.28 15.70 -5.27
CA ARG A 333 17.01 15.62 -4.52
C ARG A 333 16.19 14.41 -4.92
N THR A 334 15.59 13.74 -3.93
CA THR A 334 14.65 12.65 -4.17
C THR A 334 13.24 13.10 -3.82
N ARG A 335 12.39 13.38 -4.83
CA ARG A 335 11.04 13.95 -4.60
C ARG A 335 10.00 12.89 -4.25
N PHE A 336 10.22 11.66 -4.68
CA PHE A 336 9.30 10.53 -4.60
C PHE A 336 9.76 9.49 -3.56
N ALA A 337 11.06 9.27 -3.44
CA ALA A 337 11.59 8.38 -2.40
C ALA A 337 11.50 9.06 -1.01
N ASN A 338 11.10 8.29 -0.01
CA ASN A 338 11.23 8.68 1.40
C ASN A 338 12.65 8.36 1.89
N THR A 339 13.05 8.99 2.99
CA THR A 339 14.34 8.74 3.63
C THR A 339 14.14 8.41 5.11
N ALA A 340 15.00 7.54 5.64
CA ALA A 340 15.02 7.15 7.03
C ALA A 340 16.47 6.99 7.50
N VAL A 341 16.76 7.47 8.71
CA VAL A 341 18.06 7.28 9.35
C VAL A 341 18.01 6.04 10.23
N PHE A 342 19.07 5.22 10.15
CA PHE A 342 19.27 4.03 10.97
C PHE A 342 20.29 4.35 12.07
N ILE A 343 19.80 4.58 13.29
CA ILE A 343 20.54 5.18 14.40
C ILE A 343 21.02 4.10 15.37
N SER A 344 22.30 4.14 15.76
CA SER A 344 22.85 3.30 16.83
C SER A 344 22.72 3.95 18.21
N ASP A 345 22.73 3.13 19.25
CA ASP A 345 22.74 3.58 20.65
C ASP A 345 24.04 4.32 20.98
N GLU A 346 25.18 3.96 20.36
CA GLU A 346 26.45 4.68 20.50
C GLU A 346 26.32 6.16 20.07
N PHE A 347 25.58 6.44 18.98
CA PHE A 347 25.31 7.82 18.60
C PHE A 347 24.51 8.56 19.67
N MET A 348 23.44 7.96 20.18
CA MET A 348 22.60 8.60 21.20
C MET A 348 23.34 8.82 22.53
N LYS A 349 24.22 7.88 22.92
CA LYS A 349 25.13 8.07 24.07
C LYS A 349 26.03 9.29 23.90
N ARG A 350 26.48 9.57 22.66
CA ARG A 350 27.29 10.76 22.35
C ARG A 350 26.48 12.05 22.31
N VAL A 351 25.23 12.00 21.83
CA VAL A 351 24.28 13.14 21.90
C VAL A 351 24.02 13.55 23.35
N GLU A 352 23.78 12.57 24.23
CA GLU A 352 23.54 12.80 25.66
C GLU A 352 24.77 13.43 26.34
N LYS A 353 25.97 12.94 26.00
CA LYS A 353 27.24 13.36 26.62
C LYS A 353 27.93 14.55 25.94
N ASP A 354 27.27 15.19 24.96
CA ASP A 354 27.85 16.31 24.18
C ASP A 354 29.21 15.96 23.53
N GLN A 355 29.33 14.75 22.99
CA GLN A 355 30.55 14.26 22.35
C GLN A 355 30.54 14.44 20.83
N ASP A 356 31.74 14.39 20.24
CA ASP A 356 31.92 14.39 18.79
C ASP A 356 31.44 13.08 18.16
N TRP A 357 30.95 13.18 16.93
CA TRP A 357 30.56 12.08 16.06
C TRP A 357 31.42 12.12 14.79
N TYR A 358 32.10 11.02 14.52
CA TYR A 358 32.98 10.83 13.37
C TYR A 358 32.20 10.17 12.23
N LEU A 359 32.41 10.68 11.03
CA LEU A 359 31.84 10.17 9.80
C LEU A 359 32.92 9.47 8.98
N PHE A 360 32.61 8.32 8.41
CA PHE A 360 33.56 7.46 7.72
C PHE A 360 33.10 7.11 6.31
N ASP A 361 34.06 6.79 5.45
CA ASP A 361 33.81 6.09 4.18
C ASP A 361 33.60 4.58 4.47
N PRO A 362 32.45 3.98 4.09
CA PRO A 362 32.22 2.54 4.24
C PRO A 362 33.29 1.67 3.58
N ALA A 363 33.97 2.15 2.54
CA ALA A 363 35.06 1.41 1.91
C ALA A 363 36.26 1.15 2.85
N GLU A 364 36.45 1.98 3.88
CA GLU A 364 37.51 1.82 4.90
C GLU A 364 36.97 1.24 6.23
N THR A 365 35.65 1.22 6.37
CA THR A 365 34.92 0.79 7.59
C THR A 365 33.78 -0.20 7.30
N PRO A 366 33.97 -1.21 6.42
CA PRO A 366 32.86 -2.00 5.88
C PRO A 366 32.13 -2.85 6.93
N ASP A 367 32.85 -3.27 7.96
CA ASP A 367 32.35 -4.09 9.07
C ASP A 367 31.38 -3.33 9.99
N LEU A 368 31.42 -1.99 10.04
CA LEU A 368 30.46 -1.21 10.86
C LEU A 368 29.01 -1.47 10.46
N THR A 369 28.75 -1.78 9.20
CA THR A 369 27.39 -2.10 8.71
C THR A 369 26.86 -3.43 9.26
N GLU A 370 27.75 -4.35 9.59
CA GLU A 370 27.44 -5.69 10.10
C GLU A 370 27.42 -5.77 11.63
N LEU A 371 27.97 -4.75 12.31
CA LEU A 371 28.03 -4.71 13.76
C LEU A 371 26.89 -3.88 14.35
N TYR A 372 26.39 -4.28 15.51
CA TYR A 372 25.42 -3.52 16.30
C TYR A 372 25.75 -3.63 17.81
N GLY A 373 25.08 -2.82 18.63
CA GLY A 373 25.20 -2.82 20.08
C GLY A 373 26.61 -2.54 20.59
N GLU A 374 27.08 -3.35 21.54
CA GLU A 374 28.41 -3.17 22.14
C GLU A 374 29.56 -3.41 21.15
N ALA A 375 29.40 -4.38 20.25
CA ALA A 375 30.41 -4.68 19.23
C ALA A 375 30.59 -3.51 18.26
N PHE A 376 29.49 -2.90 17.81
CA PHE A 376 29.53 -1.65 17.04
C PHE A 376 30.21 -0.53 17.83
N SER A 377 29.82 -0.34 19.09
CA SER A 377 30.36 0.74 19.95
C SER A 377 31.87 0.61 20.14
N ALA A 378 32.38 -0.62 20.32
CA ALA A 378 33.81 -0.90 20.44
C ALA A 378 34.54 -0.62 19.13
N ARG A 379 34.05 -1.17 18.02
CA ARG A 379 34.68 -1.04 16.71
C ARG A 379 34.68 0.41 16.21
N TYR A 380 33.59 1.13 16.43
CA TYR A 380 33.47 2.56 16.11
C TYR A 380 34.57 3.37 16.83
N LYS A 381 34.83 3.10 18.12
CA LYS A 381 35.90 3.78 18.88
C LYS A 381 37.30 3.46 18.36
N GLU A 382 37.53 2.26 17.85
CA GLU A 382 38.79 1.91 17.18
C GLU A 382 38.99 2.73 15.91
N TYR A 383 37.96 2.87 15.08
CA TYR A 383 38.03 3.69 13.87
C TYR A 383 38.24 5.17 14.17
N VAL A 384 37.65 5.69 15.24
CA VAL A 384 37.94 7.05 15.73
C VAL A 384 39.44 7.22 16.03
N LYS A 385 40.06 6.27 16.75
CA LYS A 385 41.51 6.32 17.03
C LYS A 385 42.35 6.21 15.76
N MET A 386 41.91 5.41 14.79
CA MET A 386 42.59 5.29 13.49
C MET A 386 42.51 6.59 12.68
N ALA A 387 41.35 7.25 12.68
CA ALA A 387 41.16 8.56 12.07
C ALA A 387 42.10 9.62 12.67
N GLU A 388 42.13 9.73 13.99
CA GLU A 388 42.99 10.66 14.72
C GLU A 388 44.49 10.38 14.51
N ALA A 389 44.86 9.12 14.30
CA ALA A 389 46.21 8.70 13.97
C ALA A 389 46.58 8.87 12.48
N GLY A 390 45.68 9.41 11.64
CA GLY A 390 45.91 9.59 10.21
C GLY A 390 45.96 8.28 9.41
N LYS A 391 45.36 7.20 9.92
CA LYS A 391 45.34 5.87 9.29
C LYS A 391 44.14 5.65 8.36
N LEU A 392 43.16 6.55 8.38
CA LEU A 392 42.05 6.57 7.42
C LEU A 392 42.29 7.68 6.40
N ARG A 393 42.00 7.41 5.13
CA ARG A 393 42.18 8.36 4.03
C ARG A 393 41.25 9.56 4.18
N THR A 394 40.00 9.32 4.58
CA THR A 394 39.02 10.39 4.79
C THR A 394 38.14 10.11 6.00
N PHE A 395 37.84 11.17 6.74
CA PHE A 395 36.82 11.18 7.78
C PHE A 395 36.38 12.63 7.99
N ASP A 396 35.21 12.79 8.59
CA ASP A 396 34.76 14.10 9.08
C ASP A 396 34.34 13.99 10.55
N LYS A 397 34.22 15.12 11.23
CA LYS A 397 33.88 15.19 12.65
C LYS A 397 32.89 16.31 12.92
N VAL A 398 31.75 15.96 13.51
CA VAL A 398 30.68 16.90 13.87
C VAL A 398 30.24 16.68 15.32
N PRO A 399 29.80 17.70 16.07
CA PRO A 399 29.18 17.48 17.37
C PRO A 399 27.93 16.60 17.22
N ALA A 400 27.81 15.50 17.98
CA ALA A 400 26.70 14.55 17.84
C ALA A 400 25.34 15.24 18.04
N ARG A 401 25.26 16.13 19.04
CA ARG A 401 24.06 16.94 19.30
C ARG A 401 23.69 17.86 18.13
N GLN A 402 24.67 18.39 17.41
CA GLN A 402 24.42 19.22 16.22
C GLN A 402 23.86 18.38 15.07
N GLN A 403 24.43 17.21 14.81
CA GLN A 403 23.90 16.32 13.78
C GLN A 403 22.48 15.87 14.12
N PHE A 404 22.21 15.49 15.38
CA PHE A 404 20.87 15.10 15.82
C PHE A 404 19.86 16.26 15.67
N LYS A 405 20.25 17.48 16.07
CA LYS A 405 19.42 18.68 15.87
C LYS A 405 19.12 18.91 14.37
N ARG A 406 20.10 18.68 13.48
CA ARG A 406 19.90 18.80 12.02
C ARG A 406 18.92 17.76 11.50
N ILE A 407 19.03 16.50 11.94
CA ILE A 407 18.08 15.44 11.61
C ILE A 407 16.66 15.86 12.02
N LEU A 408 16.47 16.31 13.26
CA LEU A 408 15.16 16.74 13.76
C LEU A 408 14.61 17.97 13.04
N THR A 409 15.48 18.94 12.71
CA THR A 409 15.08 20.14 11.95
C THR A 409 14.61 19.75 10.54
N SER A 410 15.31 18.84 9.87
CA SER A 410 14.89 18.34 8.55
C SER A 410 13.59 17.55 8.64
N LEU A 411 13.46 16.70 9.67
CA LEU A 411 12.24 15.94 9.94
C LEU A 411 11.04 16.86 10.17
N GLN A 412 11.22 17.94 10.93
CA GLN A 412 10.17 18.95 11.13
C GLN A 412 9.81 19.68 9.82
N ALA A 413 10.80 20.03 9.00
CA ALA A 413 10.60 20.80 7.79
C ALA A 413 10.02 19.99 6.62
N THR A 414 10.36 18.71 6.53
CA THR A 414 10.10 17.89 5.32
C THR A 414 9.41 16.55 5.62
N SER A 415 9.14 16.25 6.89
CA SER A 415 8.72 14.93 7.39
C SER A 415 9.75 13.81 7.17
N HIS A 416 11.01 14.17 6.92
CA HIS A 416 12.12 13.25 6.62
C HIS A 416 13.49 13.77 7.11
N PRO A 417 14.47 12.89 7.38
CA PRO A 417 14.35 11.44 7.40
C PRO A 417 13.61 10.94 8.65
N TRP A 418 12.90 9.82 8.54
CA TRP A 418 12.33 9.14 9.71
C TRP A 418 13.42 8.56 10.61
N LEU A 419 13.09 8.31 11.88
CA LEU A 419 14.03 7.80 12.87
C LEU A 419 13.80 6.30 13.09
N THR A 420 14.84 5.49 12.91
CA THR A 420 14.81 4.04 13.18
C THR A 420 16.04 3.62 13.98
N TRP A 421 15.93 2.54 14.76
CA TRP A 421 16.90 2.21 15.82
C TRP A 421 17.62 0.89 15.55
N LYS A 422 18.85 0.97 15.05
CA LYS A 422 19.68 -0.17 14.64
C LYS A 422 19.83 -1.22 15.72
N ASP A 423 20.22 -0.79 16.92
CA ASP A 423 20.60 -1.70 17.99
C ASP A 423 19.37 -2.40 18.59
N THR A 424 18.30 -1.65 18.87
CA THR A 424 17.04 -2.25 19.33
C THR A 424 16.48 -3.27 18.35
N ILE A 425 16.57 -2.98 17.04
CA ILE A 425 16.11 -3.88 15.98
C ILE A 425 16.90 -5.19 15.98
N ASN A 426 18.24 -5.11 16.01
CA ASN A 426 19.09 -6.29 15.90
C ASN A 426 19.19 -7.09 17.21
N VAL A 427 19.32 -6.44 18.37
CA VAL A 427 19.46 -7.10 19.68
C VAL A 427 18.22 -7.93 20.03
N ARG A 428 17.04 -7.50 19.58
CA ARG A 428 15.76 -8.17 19.86
C ARG A 428 15.31 -9.11 18.74
N ALA A 429 16.04 -9.19 17.64
CA ALA A 429 15.69 -10.06 16.53
C ALA A 429 15.79 -11.53 16.95
N LEU A 430 14.76 -12.31 16.65
CA LEU A 430 14.73 -13.76 16.92
C LEU A 430 15.71 -14.54 16.01
N ASN A 431 16.14 -13.91 14.92
CA ASN A 431 16.91 -14.48 13.83
C ASN A 431 18.29 -13.79 13.71
N ASN A 432 18.85 -13.36 14.85
CA ASN A 432 20.18 -12.77 14.96
C ASN A 432 21.34 -13.75 14.65
N ASN A 433 21.03 -15.04 14.47
CA ASN A 433 21.97 -16.08 14.04
C ASN A 433 22.07 -16.23 12.52
N THR A 434 21.17 -15.62 11.75
CA THR A 434 21.10 -15.80 10.29
C THR A 434 21.62 -14.62 9.48
N GLY A 435 21.82 -13.45 10.09
CA GLY A 435 22.28 -12.26 9.40
C GLY A 435 22.01 -10.97 10.17
N THR A 436 22.56 -9.86 9.68
CA THR A 436 22.34 -8.51 10.23
C THR A 436 21.12 -7.88 9.56
N ILE A 437 20.30 -7.18 10.33
CA ILE A 437 19.21 -6.35 9.81
C ILE A 437 19.75 -4.96 9.54
N HIS A 438 19.81 -4.57 8.28
CA HIS A 438 20.46 -3.32 7.85
C HIS A 438 19.49 -2.14 7.72
N LEU A 439 18.18 -2.42 7.69
CA LEU A 439 17.13 -1.43 7.50
C LEU A 439 15.76 -1.99 7.87
N SER A 440 14.76 -1.11 7.85
CA SER A 440 13.34 -1.50 7.86
C SER A 440 12.72 -1.34 6.46
N ASN A 441 11.44 -1.69 6.28
CA ASN A 441 10.71 -1.51 5.03
C ASN A 441 10.22 -0.05 4.85
N LEU A 442 9.41 0.19 3.81
CA LEU A 442 8.79 1.50 3.54
C LEU A 442 8.02 2.09 4.73
N CYS A 443 7.37 1.28 5.57
CA CYS A 443 6.50 1.79 6.63
C CYS A 443 7.12 1.64 8.03
N THR A 444 8.42 1.29 8.11
CA THR A 444 9.24 1.21 9.34
C THR A 444 8.82 0.13 10.35
N GLU A 445 8.02 -0.85 9.95
CA GLU A 445 7.47 -1.90 10.83
C GLU A 445 8.09 -3.29 10.62
N ILE A 446 8.81 -3.50 9.52
CA ILE A 446 9.41 -4.81 9.19
C ILE A 446 10.91 -4.81 9.49
N THR A 447 11.39 -5.84 10.17
CA THR A 447 12.79 -6.00 10.57
C THR A 447 13.27 -7.42 10.24
N LEU A 448 13.62 -7.64 8.98
CA LEU A 448 14.09 -8.93 8.47
C LEU A 448 15.52 -8.79 7.94
N PRO A 449 16.35 -9.85 7.95
CA PRO A 449 17.63 -9.87 7.23
C PRO A 449 17.45 -9.70 5.71
N GLN A 450 18.51 -9.27 5.01
CA GLN A 450 18.49 -9.00 3.55
C GLN A 450 19.39 -9.93 2.73
N ASP A 451 19.99 -10.93 3.38
CA ASP A 451 21.04 -11.81 2.86
C ASP A 451 20.65 -12.63 1.62
#